data_AF-A0A380K3Y3-F1
#
_entry.id   AF-A0A380K3Y3-F1
#
_cell.length_a   1.000
_cell.length_b   1.000
_cell.length_c   1.000
_cell.angle_alpha   90.00
_cell.angle_beta   90.00
_cell.angle_gamma   90.00
#
_symmetry.space_group_name_H-M   'P 1'
#
loop_
_entity.id
_entity.type
_entity.pdbx_description
1 polymer ?
#
loop_
_entity_poly.entity_id
_entity_poly.type
_entity_poly.pdbx_seq_one_letter_code
_entity_poly.pdbx_strand_id
1 'polypeptide(L)'
;MNQHESEILSSLLDPSRDLERIGDHSIGFVRLMEHNISKDITFSPAAVKEIDQLYHETHRMILDALKVVIDNDRELTDELVERHKDIVHLERRIRKNHIKRMNNGECTPLAGINFIDLITPCTRITDHALNLVKKVIED
;
A
#
# COMPACT_ATOMS: atom_id res chain seq x y z
N MET A 1 24.77 4.50 25.86
CA MET A 1 23.90 3.35 25.61
C MET A 1 24.78 2.12 25.57
N ASN A 2 24.48 1.12 26.39
CA ASN A 2 25.07 -0.20 26.21
C ASN A 2 24.40 -0.93 25.03
N GLN A 3 24.95 -2.07 24.61
CA GLN A 3 24.45 -2.85 23.46
C GLN A 3 22.95 -3.17 23.59
N HIS A 4 22.53 -3.62 24.78
CA HIS A 4 21.16 -4.04 25.07
C HIS A 4 20.15 -2.87 25.03
N GLU A 5 20.52 -1.71 25.58
CA GLU A 5 19.72 -0.48 25.47
C GLU A 5 19.57 -0.03 24.01
N SER A 6 20.59 -0.28 23.18
CA SER A 6 20.56 0.03 21.75
C SER A 6 19.67 -0.92 20.96
N GLU A 7 19.64 -2.19 21.33
CA GLU A 7 18.75 -3.21 20.74
C GLU A 7 17.28 -2.92 21.08
N ILE A 8 16.97 -2.64 22.35
CA ILE A 8 15.62 -2.24 22.78
C ILE A 8 15.16 -0.96 22.09
N LEU A 9 16.06 0.02 21.95
CA LEU A 9 15.72 1.27 21.27
C LEU A 9 15.43 1.03 19.77
N SER A 10 16.20 0.18 19.10
CA SER A 10 15.95 -0.18 17.69
C SER A 10 14.63 -0.93 17.51
N SER A 11 14.34 -1.91 18.38
CA SER A 11 13.12 -2.70 18.30
C SER A 11 11.85 -1.87 18.48
N LEU A 12 11.94 -0.73 19.18
CA LEU A 12 10.82 0.22 19.31
C LEU A 12 10.77 1.25 18.18
N LEU A 13 11.91 1.80 17.78
CA LEU A 13 11.98 2.89 16.79
C LEU A 13 11.62 2.42 15.39
N ASP A 14 12.06 1.22 15.00
CA ASP A 14 11.88 0.76 13.64
C ASP A 14 10.38 0.52 13.31
N PRO A 15 9.57 -0.15 14.15
CA PRO A 15 8.12 -0.26 13.93
C PRO A 15 7.41 1.11 13.94
N SER A 16 7.80 2.01 14.84
CA SER A 16 7.24 3.37 14.87
C SER A 16 7.47 4.12 13.56
N ARG A 17 8.65 3.92 12.93
CA ARG A 17 8.96 4.50 11.63
C ARG A 17 8.12 3.90 10.51
N ASP A 18 7.94 2.59 10.46
CA ASP A 18 7.10 1.97 9.43
C ASP A 18 5.63 2.40 9.56
N LEU A 19 5.11 2.57 10.79
CA LEU A 19 3.78 3.12 11.03
C LEU A 19 3.64 4.57 10.54
N GLU A 20 4.64 5.42 10.80
CA GLU A 20 4.68 6.79 10.27
C GLU A 20 4.64 6.79 8.73
N ARG A 21 5.43 5.93 8.09
CA ARG A 21 5.45 5.81 6.63
C ARG A 21 4.13 5.34 6.03
N ILE A 22 3.44 4.41 6.68
CA ILE A 22 2.08 4.02 6.29
C ILE A 22 1.15 5.22 6.33
N GLY A 23 1.20 6.01 7.42
CA GLY A 23 0.42 7.24 7.57
C GLY A 23 0.70 8.28 6.48
N ASP A 24 1.98 8.56 6.24
CA ASP A 24 2.44 9.50 5.20
C ASP A 24 1.96 9.11 3.80
N HIS A 25 2.11 7.85 3.43
CA HIS A 25 1.62 7.35 2.15
C HIS A 25 0.10 7.37 2.06
N SER A 26 -0.61 7.11 3.16
CA SER A 26 -2.07 7.22 3.21
C SER A 26 -2.54 8.66 3.00
N ILE A 27 -1.88 9.64 3.62
CA ILE A 27 -2.15 11.06 3.39
C ILE A 27 -1.86 11.43 1.93
N GLY A 28 -0.74 10.93 1.38
CA GLY A 28 -0.39 11.11 -0.04
C GLY A 28 -1.48 10.57 -0.98
N PHE A 29 -2.00 9.38 -0.70
CA PHE A 29 -3.09 8.77 -1.45
C PHE A 29 -4.36 9.63 -1.44
N VAL A 30 -4.79 10.09 -0.26
CA VAL A 30 -5.96 10.99 -0.13
C VAL A 30 -5.75 12.29 -0.91
N ARG A 31 -4.59 12.93 -0.78
CA ARG A 31 -4.27 14.17 -1.52
C ARG A 31 -4.33 13.99 -3.04
N LEU A 32 -3.88 12.84 -3.55
CA LEU A 32 -3.97 12.51 -4.98
C LEU A 32 -5.41 12.29 -5.42
N MET A 33 -6.24 11.64 -4.60
CA MET A 33 -7.69 11.53 -4.87
C MET A 33 -8.37 12.89 -4.90
N GLU A 34 -8.14 13.74 -3.89
CA GLU A 34 -8.68 15.09 -3.83
C GLU A 34 -8.22 15.94 -5.01
N HIS A 35 -6.95 15.83 -5.41
CA HIS A 35 -6.43 16.49 -6.59
C HIS A 35 -7.19 16.08 -7.85
N ASN A 36 -7.36 14.78 -8.09
CA ASN A 36 -8.09 14.25 -9.24
C ASN A 36 -9.54 14.76 -9.27
N ILE A 37 -10.23 14.73 -8.13
CA ILE A 37 -11.61 15.26 -8.00
C ILE A 37 -11.65 16.76 -8.31
N SER A 38 -10.75 17.55 -7.70
CA SER A 38 -10.72 19.01 -7.88
C SER A 38 -10.41 19.46 -9.30
N LYS A 39 -9.74 18.60 -10.09
CA LYS A 39 -9.33 18.86 -11.48
C LYS A 39 -10.25 18.17 -12.49
N ASP A 40 -11.33 17.54 -12.04
CA ASP A 40 -12.27 16.78 -12.88
C ASP A 40 -11.54 15.71 -13.73
N ILE A 41 -10.50 15.10 -13.15
CA ILE A 41 -9.75 14.01 -13.78
C ILE A 41 -10.56 12.73 -13.54
N THR A 42 -11.23 12.30 -14.59
CA THR A 42 -12.10 11.12 -14.55
C THR A 42 -11.37 9.88 -15.04
N PHE A 43 -11.67 8.74 -14.41
CA PHE A 43 -11.24 7.43 -14.84
C PHE A 43 -12.42 6.65 -15.37
N SER A 44 -12.17 5.68 -16.27
CA SER A 44 -13.23 4.75 -16.69
C SER A 44 -13.86 4.02 -15.50
N PRO A 45 -15.13 3.59 -15.57
CA PRO A 45 -15.77 2.83 -14.50
C PRO A 45 -15.00 1.56 -14.11
N ALA A 46 -14.35 0.91 -15.07
CA ALA A 46 -13.52 -0.26 -14.82
C ALA A 46 -12.23 0.09 -14.05
N ALA A 47 -11.61 1.23 -14.36
CA ALA A 47 -10.44 1.73 -13.63
C ALA A 47 -10.78 2.08 -12.18
N VAL A 48 -11.95 2.71 -11.94
CA VAL A 48 -12.41 3.02 -10.59
C VAL A 48 -12.60 1.75 -9.76
N LYS A 49 -13.22 0.70 -10.32
CA LYS A 49 -13.38 -0.59 -9.63
C LYS A 49 -12.04 -1.27 -9.30
N GLU A 50 -11.05 -1.15 -10.20
CA GLU A 50 -9.71 -1.68 -9.99
C GLU A 50 -8.95 -0.94 -8.88
N ILE A 51 -9.06 0.39 -8.83
CA ILE A 51 -8.50 1.21 -7.74
C ILE A 51 -9.16 0.83 -6.41
N ASP A 52 -10.49 0.70 -6.40
CA ASP A 52 -11.26 0.34 -5.21
C ASP A 52 -10.86 -1.05 -4.68
N GLN A 53 -10.69 -2.03 -5.58
CA GLN A 53 -10.18 -3.35 -5.20
C GLN A 53 -8.78 -3.25 -4.58
N LEU A 54 -7.84 -2.52 -5.21
CA LEU A 54 -6.49 -2.37 -4.71
C LEU A 54 -6.48 -1.72 -3.32
N TYR A 55 -7.29 -0.68 -3.12
CA TYR A 55 -7.44 -0.02 -1.83
C TYR A 55 -7.93 -0.98 -0.75
N HIS A 56 -8.97 -1.77 -1.02
CA HIS A 56 -9.52 -2.71 -0.04
C HIS A 56 -8.52 -3.80 0.36
N GLU A 57 -7.76 -4.34 -0.60
CA GLU A 57 -6.72 -5.33 -0.32
C GLU A 57 -5.58 -4.72 0.51
N THR A 58 -5.11 -3.52 0.16
CA THR A 58 -4.12 -2.77 0.93
C THR A 58 -4.60 -2.47 2.34
N HIS A 59 -5.82 -1.98 2.51
CA HIS A 59 -6.40 -1.66 3.82
C HIS A 59 -6.50 -2.92 4.71
N ARG A 60 -6.97 -4.04 4.15
CA ARG A 60 -7.02 -5.31 4.88
C ARG A 60 -5.63 -5.77 5.29
N MET A 61 -4.62 -5.63 4.42
CA MET A 61 -3.25 -6.01 4.74
C MET A 61 -2.69 -5.22 5.93
N ILE A 62 -3.01 -3.93 6.03
CA ILE A 62 -2.59 -3.09 7.18
C ILE A 62 -3.23 -3.61 8.48
N LEU A 63 -4.54 -3.86 8.48
CA LEU A 63 -5.25 -4.32 9.68
C LEU A 63 -4.71 -5.66 10.19
N ASP A 64 -4.46 -6.59 9.28
CA ASP A 64 -3.93 -7.91 9.62
C ASP A 64 -2.46 -7.83 10.05
N ALA A 65 -1.64 -6.97 9.43
CA ALA A 65 -0.28 -6.71 9.88
C ALA A 65 -0.25 -6.14 11.32
N LEU A 66 -1.16 -5.21 11.64
CA LEU A 66 -1.30 -4.68 12.99
C LEU A 66 -1.72 -5.78 13.98
N LYS A 67 -2.61 -6.69 13.57
CA LYS A 67 -3.01 -7.84 14.40
C LYS A 67 -1.80 -8.73 14.72
N VAL A 68 -0.94 -9.04 13.75
CA VAL A 68 0.29 -9.82 14.00
C VAL A 68 1.18 -9.13 15.02
N VAL A 69 1.38 -7.81 14.89
CA VAL A 69 2.24 -7.04 15.80
C VAL A 69 1.67 -6.96 17.21
N ILE A 70 0.35 -6.80 17.36
CA ILE A 70 -0.30 -6.62 18.67
C ILE A 70 -0.50 -7.96 19.38
N ASP A 71 -0.96 -8.97 18.66
CA ASP A 71 -1.38 -10.26 19.23
C ASP A 71 -0.28 -11.35 19.14
N ASN A 72 0.85 -11.06 18.50
CA ASN A 72 1.93 -12.02 18.20
C ASN A 72 1.43 -13.26 17.42
N ASP A 73 0.45 -13.04 16.54
CA ASP A 73 -0.21 -14.08 15.72
C ASP A 73 0.71 -14.52 14.56
N ARG A 74 1.70 -15.36 14.88
CA ARG A 74 2.73 -15.78 13.92
C ARG A 74 2.17 -16.59 12.74
N GLU A 75 1.03 -17.26 12.90
CA GLU A 75 0.40 -18.07 11.84
C GLU A 75 -0.03 -17.21 10.64
N LEU A 76 -0.41 -15.95 10.88
CA LEU A 76 -0.86 -15.02 9.84
C LEU A 76 0.29 -14.43 9.00
N THR A 77 1.54 -14.64 9.43
CA THR A 77 2.73 -14.01 8.83
C THR A 77 2.98 -14.46 7.40
N ASP A 78 2.96 -15.77 7.15
CA ASP A 78 3.20 -16.34 5.82
C ASP A 78 2.08 -15.94 4.84
N GLU A 79 0.84 -15.87 5.33
CA GLU A 79 -0.30 -15.38 4.54
C GLU A 79 -0.09 -13.91 4.13
N LEU A 80 0.40 -13.06 5.03
CA LEU A 80 0.67 -11.65 4.71
C LEU A 80 1.78 -11.48 3.68
N VAL A 81 2.79 -12.35 3.68
CA VAL A 81 3.85 -12.37 2.65
C VAL A 81 3.26 -12.69 1.28
N GLU A 82 2.38 -13.70 1.18
CA GLU A 82 1.74 -14.05 -0.09
C GLU A 82 0.76 -12.97 -0.55
N ARG A 83 -0.04 -12.41 0.37
CA ARG A 83 -0.96 -11.31 0.05
C ARG A 83 -0.25 -10.05 -0.43
N HIS A 84 0.92 -9.74 0.13
CA HIS A 84 1.77 -8.65 -0.39
C HIS A 84 2.11 -8.88 -1.86
N LYS A 85 2.53 -10.10 -2.22
CA LYS A 85 2.82 -10.46 -3.62
C LYS A 85 1.57 -10.28 -4.46
N ASP A 86 0.41 -10.75 -4.01
CA ASP A 86 -0.84 -10.63 -4.77
C ASP A 86 -1.22 -9.17 -5.02
N ILE A 87 -1.04 -8.28 -4.04
CA ILE A 87 -1.27 -6.84 -4.18
C ILE A 87 -0.30 -6.21 -5.20
N VAL A 88 0.97 -6.59 -5.17
CA VAL A 88 1.96 -6.14 -6.18
C VAL A 88 1.59 -6.64 -7.58
N HIS A 89 1.10 -7.87 -7.71
CA HIS A 89 0.62 -8.41 -8.99
C HIS A 89 -0.65 -7.69 -9.46
N LEU A 90 -1.58 -7.38 -8.55
CA LEU A 90 -2.78 -6.61 -8.82
C LEU A 90 -2.43 -5.23 -9.35
N GLU A 91 -1.56 -4.48 -8.67
CA GLU A 91 -1.07 -3.17 -9.10
C GLU A 91 -0.52 -3.21 -10.55
N ARG A 92 0.37 -4.17 -10.82
CA ARG A 92 0.95 -4.34 -12.17
C ARG A 92 -0.10 -4.66 -13.22
N ARG A 93 -1.11 -5.46 -12.86
CA ARG A 93 -2.21 -5.84 -13.75
C ARG A 93 -3.09 -4.65 -14.08
N ILE A 94 -3.53 -3.89 -13.08
CA ILE A 94 -4.42 -2.74 -13.29
C ILE A 94 -3.69 -1.62 -14.04
N ARG A 95 -2.38 -1.44 -13.81
CA ARG A 95 -1.53 -0.54 -14.61
C ARG A 95 -1.54 -0.92 -16.09
N LYS A 96 -1.35 -2.20 -16.40
CA LYS A 96 -1.42 -2.71 -17.79
C LYS A 96 -2.81 -2.51 -18.40
N ASN A 97 -3.87 -2.75 -17.63
CA ASN A 97 -5.23 -2.54 -18.09
C ASN A 97 -5.49 -1.06 -18.40
N HIS A 98 -5.04 -0.15 -17.56
CA HIS A 98 -5.20 1.29 -17.79
C HIS A 98 -4.46 1.78 -19.04
N ILE A 99 -3.23 1.29 -19.29
CA ILE A 99 -2.51 1.58 -20.54
C ILE A 99 -3.30 1.14 -21.77
N LYS A 100 -3.96 -0.03 -21.72
CA LYS A 100 -4.83 -0.49 -22.82
C LYS A 100 -6.02 0.45 -23.02
N ARG A 101 -6.68 0.88 -21.95
CA ARG A 101 -7.79 1.85 -22.02
C ARG A 101 -7.36 3.17 -22.64
N MET A 102 -6.18 3.67 -22.28
CA MET A 102 -5.60 4.86 -22.91
C MET A 102 -5.38 4.66 -24.41
N ASN A 103 -4.79 3.54 -24.83
CA ASN A 103 -4.53 3.25 -26.23
C ASN A 103 -5.82 3.12 -27.06
N ASN A 104 -6.92 2.71 -26.41
CA ASN A 104 -8.24 2.62 -27.03
C ASN A 104 -9.01 3.96 -27.03
N GLY A 105 -8.46 5.02 -26.44
CA GLY A 105 -9.15 6.31 -26.30
C GLY A 105 -10.23 6.35 -25.21
N GLU A 106 -10.29 5.35 -24.34
CA GLU A 106 -11.26 5.27 -23.22
C GLU A 106 -10.85 6.15 -22.02
N CYS A 107 -9.58 6.56 -21.96
CA CYS A 107 -9.03 7.43 -20.91
C CYS A 107 -8.20 8.56 -21.54
N THR A 108 -8.22 9.74 -20.91
CA THR A 108 -7.37 10.87 -21.34
C THR A 108 -5.91 10.62 -20.97
N PRO A 109 -4.93 11.24 -21.68
CA PRO A 109 -3.52 11.18 -21.28
C PRO A 109 -3.26 11.65 -19.85
N LEU A 110 -3.99 12.68 -19.39
CA LEU A 110 -3.89 13.20 -18.02
C LEU A 110 -4.36 12.17 -16.99
N ALA A 111 -5.48 11.47 -17.25
CA ALA A 111 -5.91 10.34 -16.44
C ALA A 111 -4.89 9.18 -16.48
N GLY A 112 -4.14 9.02 -17.56
CA GLY A 112 -3.02 8.08 -17.65
C GLY A 112 -1.96 8.28 -16.57
N ILE A 113 -1.42 9.50 -16.51
CA ILE A 113 -0.36 9.89 -15.59
C ILE A 113 -0.85 9.79 -14.14
N ASN A 114 -2.01 10.39 -13.85
CA ASN A 114 -2.55 10.45 -12.49
C ASN A 114 -2.96 9.08 -11.94
N PHE A 115 -3.35 8.12 -12.79
CA PHE A 115 -3.69 6.78 -12.34
C PHE A 115 -2.48 6.06 -11.72
N ILE A 116 -1.31 6.18 -12.35
CA ILE A 116 -0.08 5.53 -11.86
C ILE A 116 0.33 6.16 -10.53
N ASP A 117 0.30 7.48 -10.44
CA ASP A 117 0.62 8.19 -9.21
C ASP A 117 -0.36 7.82 -8.09
N LEU A 118 -1.66 7.71 -8.40
CA LEU A 118 -2.70 7.37 -7.45
C LEU A 118 -2.54 5.97 -6.84
N ILE A 119 -2.17 4.95 -7.62
CA ILE A 119 -2.08 3.58 -7.10
C ILE A 119 -0.74 3.27 -6.42
N THR A 120 0.31 4.06 -6.70
CA THR A 120 1.67 3.83 -6.18
C THR A 120 1.76 3.85 -4.65
N PRO A 121 1.09 4.75 -3.90
CA PRO A 121 1.06 4.71 -2.45
C PRO A 121 0.61 3.36 -1.86
N CYS A 122 -0.30 2.65 -2.52
CA CYS A 122 -0.83 1.38 -2.01
C CYS A 122 0.27 0.33 -1.84
N THR A 123 1.19 0.20 -2.81
CA THR A 123 2.30 -0.77 -2.69
C THR A 123 3.32 -0.36 -1.64
N ARG A 124 3.59 0.95 -1.50
CA ARG A 124 4.47 1.47 -0.45
C ARG A 124 3.92 1.19 0.94
N ILE A 125 2.61 1.39 1.11
CA ILE A 125 1.92 1.06 2.37
C ILE A 125 2.07 -0.43 2.69
N THR A 126 1.86 -1.31 1.71
CA THR A 126 2.01 -2.76 1.93
C THR A 126 3.45 -3.20 2.17
N ASP A 127 4.45 -2.52 1.59
CA ASP A 127 5.86 -2.78 1.88
C ASP A 127 6.17 -2.49 3.36
N HIS A 128 5.72 -1.34 3.87
CA HIS A 128 5.90 -0.95 5.27
C HIS A 128 5.10 -1.84 6.23
N ALA A 129 3.88 -2.24 5.85
CA ALA A 129 3.09 -3.21 6.63
C ALA A 129 3.83 -4.55 6.76
N LEU A 130 4.50 -5.01 5.71
CA LEU A 130 5.28 -6.25 5.76
C LEU A 130 6.54 -6.11 6.62
N ASN A 131 7.19 -4.94 6.65
CA ASN A 131 8.32 -4.69 7.55
C ASN A 131 7.92 -4.77 9.04
N LEU A 132 6.71 -4.31 9.38
CA LEU A 132 6.17 -4.45 10.74
C LEU A 132 6.07 -5.92 11.14
N VAL A 133 5.53 -6.76 10.25
CA VAL A 133 5.36 -8.20 10.47
C VAL A 133 6.69 -8.92 10.61
N LYS A 134 7.67 -8.62 9.74
CA LYS A 134 8.98 -9.31 9.75
C LYS A 134 9.74 -9.15 11.07
N LYS A 135 9.62 -8.00 11.73
CA LYS A 135 10.27 -7.77 13.03
C LYS A 135 9.74 -8.71 14.11
N VAL A 136 8.46 -9.05 14.07
CA VAL A 136 7.84 -10.03 14.99
C VAL A 136 8.40 -11.45 14.78
N ILE A 137 8.90 -11.76 13.57
CA ILE A 137 9.55 -13.05 13.27
C ILE A 137 11.00 -13.06 13.77
N GLU A 138 11.69 -11.92 13.68
CA GLU A 138 13.10 -11.77 14.03
C GLU A 138 13.34 -11.68 15.54
N ASP A 139 12.31 -11.29 16.32
CA ASP A 139 12.23 -11.40 17.79
C ASP A 139 11.86 -12.83 18.28
#